data_AF-A1SRS1-F1
#
_entry.id   AF-A1SRS1-F1
#
_cell.length_a   1.000
_cell.length_b   1.000
_cell.length_c   1.000
_cell.angle_alpha   90.00
_cell.angle_beta   90.00
_cell.angle_gamma   90.00
#
_symmetry.space_group_name_H-M   'P 1'
#
loop_
_entity.id
_entity.type
_entity.pdbx_description
1 polymer ?
#
loop_
_entity_poly.entity_id
_entity_poly.type
_entity_poly.pdbx_seq_one_letter_code
_entity_poly.pdbx_strand_id
1 'polypeptide(L)'
;MGGIGIWQLAIITVIVILLFGTKKLRGIGGDLGGAIKGFKKAIKEDNDKDSTQVDDKDSTQVDDNAKQPSNKKVEENIKEQSKEKDRA
;
A
#
# COMPACT_ATOMS: atom_id res chain seq x y z
N MET A 1 -22.68 -19.77 33.54
CA MET A 1 -22.64 -18.69 32.55
C MET A 1 -21.18 -18.44 32.18
N GLY A 2 -20.69 -19.04 31.10
CA GLY A 2 -19.33 -18.82 30.59
C GLY A 2 -19.43 -18.24 29.18
N GLY A 3 -19.16 -16.94 29.05
CA GLY A 3 -19.18 -16.25 27.75
C GLY A 3 -17.95 -16.61 26.89
N ILE A 4 -18.01 -16.23 25.62
CA ILE A 4 -16.85 -16.30 24.72
C ILE A 4 -15.88 -15.20 25.18
N GLY A 5 -14.81 -15.60 25.88
CA GLY A 5 -13.74 -14.70 26.28
C GLY A 5 -12.80 -14.38 25.12
N ILE A 6 -11.99 -13.33 25.31
CA ILE A 6 -11.00 -12.90 24.31
C ILE A 6 -9.98 -14.01 23.99
N TRP A 7 -9.71 -14.88 24.98
CA TRP A 7 -8.82 -16.04 24.84
C TRP A 7 -9.38 -17.11 23.89
N GLN A 8 -10.69 -17.36 23.92
CA GLN A 8 -11.34 -18.30 23.01
C GLN A 8 -11.32 -17.78 21.56
N LEU A 9 -11.53 -16.47 21.35
CA LEU A 9 -11.43 -15.85 20.03
C LEU A 9 -10.00 -15.94 19.46
N ALA A 10 -8.97 -15.76 20.29
CA ALA A 10 -7.58 -15.89 19.87
C ALA A 10 -7.26 -17.31 19.38
N ILE A 11 -7.70 -18.35 20.11
CA ILE A 11 -7.51 -19.75 19.71
C ILE A 11 -8.20 -20.05 18.37
N ILE A 12 -9.46 -19.61 18.21
CA ILE A 12 -10.20 -19.79 16.96
C ILE A 12 -9.47 -19.10 15.79
N THR A 13 -8.98 -17.87 16.02
CA THR A 13 -8.23 -17.10 15.02
C THR A 13 -6.97 -17.85 14.58
N VAL A 14 -6.23 -18.45 15.52
CA VAL A 14 -5.04 -19.27 15.22
C VAL A 14 -5.40 -20.49 14.36
N ILE A 15 -6.49 -21.19 14.69
CA ILE A 15 -6.96 -22.35 13.90
C ILE A 15 -7.32 -21.91 12.48
N VAL A 16 -8.04 -20.79 12.32
CA VAL A 16 -8.38 -20.24 11.00
C VAL A 16 -7.11 -19.89 10.21
N ILE A 17 -6.13 -19.23 10.83
CA ILE A 17 -4.85 -18.91 10.17
C ILE A 17 -4.12 -20.19 9.72
N LEU A 18 -4.13 -21.26 10.53
CA LEU A 18 -3.50 -22.53 10.19
C LEU A 18 -4.22 -23.25 9.03
N LEU A 19 -5.55 -23.24 9.00
CA LEU A 19 -6.35 -23.90 7.96
C LEU A 19 -6.25 -23.19 6.60
N PHE A 20 -6.37 -21.86 6.60
CA PHE A 20 -6.31 -21.06 5.38
C PHE A 20 -4.87 -20.73 4.96
N GLY A 21 -3.93 -20.76 5.90
CA GLY A 21 -2.56 -20.31 5.72
C GLY A 21 -2.43 -18.77 5.70
N THR A 22 -1.27 -18.26 6.15
CA THR A 22 -0.98 -16.82 6.17
C THR A 22 -0.95 -16.19 4.78
N LYS A 23 -0.58 -16.96 3.74
CA LYS A 23 -0.47 -16.48 2.36
C LYS A 23 -1.83 -16.10 1.75
N LYS A 24 -2.87 -16.92 1.97
CA LYS A 24 -4.24 -16.63 1.51
C LYS A 24 -4.84 -15.46 2.28
N LEU A 25 -4.63 -15.42 3.60
CA LEU A 25 -5.07 -14.30 4.44
C LEU A 25 -4.41 -12.98 4.05
N ARG A 26 -3.12 -12.96 3.71
CA ARG A 26 -2.44 -11.72 3.24
C ARG A 26 -2.99 -11.23 1.90
N GLY A 27 -3.28 -12.13 0.96
CA GLY A 27 -3.88 -11.76 -0.33
C GLY A 27 -5.27 -11.14 -0.13
N ILE A 28 -6.21 -11.91 0.44
CA ILE A 28 -7.59 -11.48 0.64
C ILE A 28 -7.67 -10.30 1.62
N GLY A 29 -6.84 -10.32 2.67
CA GLY A 29 -6.74 -9.24 3.64
C GLY A 29 -6.15 -7.96 3.06
N GLY A 30 -5.27 -8.04 2.06
CA GLY A 30 -4.79 -6.87 1.32
C GLY A 30 -5.90 -6.20 0.52
N ASP A 31 -6.70 -6.99 -0.20
CA ASP A 31 -7.82 -6.49 -1.01
C ASP A 31 -8.92 -5.88 -0.12
N LEU A 32 -9.37 -6.62 0.91
CA LEU A 32 -10.38 -6.17 1.85
C LEU A 32 -9.86 -5.01 2.72
N GLY A 33 -8.63 -5.10 3.20
CA GLY A 33 -7.98 -4.08 4.01
C GLY A 33 -7.75 -2.78 3.25
N GLY A 34 -7.41 -2.85 1.95
CA GLY A 34 -7.31 -1.70 1.07
C GLY A 34 -8.64 -0.97 0.92
N ALA A 35 -9.73 -1.71 0.68
CA ALA A 35 -11.09 -1.15 0.60
C ALA A 35 -11.49 -0.46 1.91
N ILE A 36 -11.25 -1.10 3.06
CA ILE A 36 -11.55 -0.55 4.38
C ILE A 36 -10.66 0.67 4.69
N LYS A 37 -9.37 0.65 4.30
CA LYS A 37 -8.44 1.78 4.49
C LYS A 37 -8.89 3.00 3.69
N GLY A 38 -9.36 2.81 2.46
CA GLY A 38 -9.96 3.88 1.64
C GLY A 38 -11.21 4.46 2.29
N PHE A 39 -12.10 3.61 2.79
CA PHE A 39 -13.30 4.04 3.53
C PHE A 39 -12.95 4.83 4.79
N LYS A 40 -11.98 4.36 5.58
CA LYS A 40 -11.50 5.08 6.77
C LYS A 40 -10.90 6.45 6.41
N LYS A 41 -10.18 6.54 5.29
CA LYS A 41 -9.59 7.80 4.81
C LYS A 41 -10.67 8.78 4.38
N ALA A 42 -11.69 8.33 3.64
CA ALA A 42 -12.82 9.16 3.22
C ALA A 42 -13.59 9.74 4.43
N ILE A 43 -13.86 8.91 5.45
CA ILE A 43 -14.49 9.38 6.70
C ILE A 43 -13.60 10.42 7.39
N LYS A 44 -12.29 10.18 7.49
CA LYS A 44 -11.37 11.12 8.15
C LYS A 44 -11.29 12.45 7.39
N GLU A 45 -11.23 12.43 6.07
CA GLU A 45 -11.18 13.62 5.23
C GLU A 45 -12.44 14.48 5.35
N ASP A 46 -13.61 13.88 5.55
CA ASP A 46 -14.85 14.63 5.78
C ASP A 46 -14.93 15.25 7.18
N ASN A 47 -14.25 14.67 8.18
CA ASN A 47 -14.15 15.25 9.52
C ASN A 47 -13.01 16.29 9.62
N ASP A 48 -11.92 16.12 8.87
CA ASP A 48 -10.75 17.01 8.90
C ASP A 48 -10.93 18.29 8.05
N LYS A 49 -11.97 18.38 7.20
CA LYS A 49 -12.34 19.64 6.49
C LYS A 49 -12.75 20.77 7.44
N ASP A 50 -12.97 20.48 8.73
CA ASP A 50 -13.23 21.45 9.80
C ASP A 50 -11.99 21.74 10.67
N SER A 51 -10.82 21.18 10.35
CA SER A 51 -9.56 21.42 11.08
C SER A 51 -8.37 21.51 10.13
N THR A 52 -8.07 22.76 9.79
CA THR A 52 -6.98 23.21 8.93
C THR A 52 -5.64 22.55 9.27
N GLN A 53 -5.04 21.89 8.27
CA GLN A 53 -3.60 21.67 8.04
C GLN A 53 -2.73 21.24 9.23
N VAL A 54 -2.32 19.96 9.28
CA VAL A 54 -0.91 19.48 9.45
C VAL A 54 -0.90 18.00 9.88
N ASP A 55 -0.49 17.10 8.99
CA ASP A 55 0.41 15.96 9.26
C ASP A 55 0.47 15.02 8.04
N ASP A 56 0.98 15.55 6.92
CA ASP A 56 1.60 14.75 5.84
C ASP A 56 3.01 14.35 6.28
N LYS A 57 3.09 13.45 7.27
CA LYS A 57 4.32 12.75 7.61
C LYS A 57 4.01 11.33 8.04
N ASP A 58 4.88 10.45 7.59
CA ASP A 58 5.03 9.06 8.00
C ASP A 58 4.28 8.04 7.12
N SER A 59 4.93 7.56 6.07
CA SER A 59 5.72 6.31 6.09
C SER A 59 4.82 5.13 5.69
N THR A 60 5.08 4.32 4.67
CA THR A 60 6.36 3.81 4.18
C THR A 60 6.10 3.29 2.76
N GLN A 61 6.92 3.70 1.79
CA GLN A 61 7.13 2.93 0.55
C GLN A 61 7.64 1.54 0.96
N VAL A 62 6.76 0.54 0.99
CA VAL A 62 7.15 -0.87 0.94
C VAL A 62 6.88 -1.36 -0.47
N ASP A 63 7.70 -0.84 -1.39
CA ASP A 63 7.93 -1.43 -2.69
C ASP A 63 8.63 -2.77 -2.48
N ASP A 64 7.83 -3.84 -2.45
CA ASP A 64 8.23 -5.24 -2.60
C ASP A 64 8.78 -5.45 -4.05
N ASN A 65 9.88 -4.77 -4.41
CA ASN A 65 10.60 -4.98 -5.67
C ASN A 65 12.00 -5.56 -5.41
N ALA A 66 12.01 -6.83 -5.03
CA ALA A 66 13.19 -7.68 -5.06
C ALA A 66 13.57 -8.02 -6.52
N LYS A 67 14.20 -7.09 -7.28
CA LYS A 67 15.09 -7.35 -8.44
C LYS A 67 15.67 -6.07 -9.07
N GLN A 68 16.85 -5.62 -8.60
CA GLN A 68 17.82 -4.79 -9.36
C GLN A 68 18.72 -5.71 -10.21
N PRO A 69 19.52 -5.26 -11.22
CA PRO A 69 19.64 -3.94 -11.85
C PRO A 69 19.79 -3.97 -13.41
N SER A 70 19.15 -3.08 -14.17
CA SER A 70 19.60 -2.70 -15.54
C SER A 70 18.77 -1.59 -16.17
N ASN A 71 19.15 -0.33 -15.99
CA ASN A 71 18.75 0.69 -16.98
C ASN A 71 19.83 1.76 -17.16
N LYS A 72 20.75 1.50 -18.10
CA LYS A 72 21.84 2.38 -18.54
C LYS A 72 21.54 3.00 -19.93
N LYS A 73 20.26 3.17 -20.33
CA LYS A 73 19.89 3.47 -21.73
C LYS A 73 19.04 4.74 -21.94
N VAL A 74 18.79 5.54 -20.91
CA VAL A 74 17.88 6.71 -21.04
C VAL A 74 18.62 8.03 -21.28
N GLU A 75 19.93 8.11 -21.05
CA GLU A 75 20.72 9.34 -21.22
C GLU A 75 21.21 9.64 -22.66
N GLU A 76 20.91 8.78 -23.65
CA GLU A 76 21.39 8.96 -25.03
C GLU A 76 20.41 9.70 -25.97
N ASN A 77 19.12 9.77 -25.62
CA ASN A 77 18.08 10.35 -26.51
C ASN A 77 17.98 11.89 -26.46
N ILE A 78 18.67 12.58 -25.54
CA ILE A 78 18.53 14.05 -25.38
C ILE A 78 19.49 14.83 -26.29
N LYS A 79 20.47 14.18 -26.91
CA LYS A 79 21.45 14.86 -27.80
C LYS A 79 21.11 14.86 -29.29
N GLU A 80 20.10 14.11 -29.75
CA GLU A 80 19.72 14.08 -31.18
C GLU A 80 18.73 15.19 -31.58
N GLN A 81 17.89 15.69 -30.67
CA GLN A 81 16.91 16.74 -31.00
C GLN A 81 17.50 18.16 -31.13
N SER A 82 18.77 18.37 -30.79
CA SER A 82 19.41 19.69 -30.86
C SER A 82 20.14 19.98 -32.19
N LYS A 83 20.04 19.11 -33.21
CA LYS A 83 20.72 19.32 -34.51
C LYS A 83 19.79 19.58 -35.70
N GLU A 84 18.48 19.40 -35.55
CA GLU A 84 17.52 19.55 -36.68
C GLU A 84 16.88 20.95 -36.77
N LYS A 85 16.96 21.77 -35.71
CA LYS A 85 16.20 23.03 -35.63
C LYS A 85 16.98 24.30 -36.02
N ASP A 86 18.29 24.20 -36.28
CA ASP A 86 19.16 25.31 -36.68
C ASP A 86 19.60 25.25 -38.16
N ARG A 87 18.96 24.38 -38.97
CA ARG A 87 19.28 24.18 -40.40
C ARG A 87 18.11 24.42 -41.36
N ALA A 88 16.99 24.95 -40.88
CA ALA A 88 15.87 25.46 -41.69
C ALA A 88 15.75 26.97 -41.49
#